data_AF-A0AAX6FK13-F1
#
_entry.id   AF-A0AAX6FK13-F1
#
_cell.length_a   1.000
_cell.length_b   1.000
_cell.length_c   1.000
_cell.angle_alpha   90.00
_cell.angle_beta   90.00
_cell.angle_gamma   90.00
#
_symmetry.space_group_name_H-M   'P 1'
#
loop_
_entity.id
_entity.type
_entity.pdbx_description
1 polymer ?
#
loop_
_entity_poly.entity_id
_entity_poly.type
_entity_poly.pdbx_seq_one_letter_code
_entity_poly.pdbx_strand_id
1 'polypeptide(L)'
;MRTLSLPRTIPFLLQPLPFWLYITIYTTNFVYNLNEEEDLYYSMSDPTTMSRKPETKIRSVWSHNLESEFDLIRRCVDACPFAAMDTEFPGVVHRPRKQQAHLLLPSDRYSVLKSNVDCLNLIQLGLTLSDADGNLPDLGSGDCRYIWEFNFSDFDLRRDRYAPDSIELLRTNGIDFEKNSTDGVDSREFAVLLMSSGLVLNESVTWITFHSAYDFGYLIKILTGRRLPKSLGEFMDLVRVYFGEGCFFDMKHMMRYCDGLFGGLDRVAGTLRVGRAVGRCHQAGSDSLLTWQSFFRMKELFFKDGGKKHAGVLFGLEVY
;
A
#
# COMPACT_ATOMS: atom_id res chain seq x y z
N MET A 1 -42.86 -60.70 -59.27
CA MET A 1 -42.69 -60.54 -57.81
C MET A 1 -41.54 -59.57 -57.59
N ARG A 2 -41.82 -58.49 -56.86
CA ARG A 2 -40.93 -57.33 -56.67
C ARG A 2 -39.83 -57.68 -55.66
N THR A 3 -38.57 -57.35 -55.98
CA THR A 3 -37.53 -57.11 -54.98
C THR A 3 -36.95 -55.71 -55.24
N LEU A 4 -37.31 -54.79 -54.34
CA LEU A 4 -36.81 -53.43 -54.28
C LEU A 4 -35.51 -53.42 -53.47
N SER A 5 -34.50 -52.75 -54.00
CA SER A 5 -33.18 -52.48 -53.39
C SER A 5 -33.12 -51.03 -52.93
N LEU A 6 -32.56 -50.79 -51.73
CA LEU A 6 -32.27 -49.48 -51.11
C LEU A 6 -31.25 -49.69 -49.95
N PRO A 7 -30.50 -48.67 -49.44
CA PRO A 7 -29.22 -48.26 -50.01
C PRO A 7 -28.06 -48.09 -48.98
N ARG A 8 -26.88 -47.77 -49.53
CA ARG A 8 -25.66 -47.10 -49.00
C ARG A 8 -25.66 -46.65 -47.52
N THR A 9 -24.65 -47.13 -46.78
CA THR A 9 -24.08 -46.47 -45.60
C THR A 9 -22.68 -45.91 -45.90
N ILE A 10 -22.46 -44.69 -45.42
CA ILE A 10 -21.26 -43.84 -45.57
C ILE A 10 -20.24 -44.20 -44.48
N PRO A 11 -18.94 -44.33 -44.76
CA PRO A 11 -17.93 -44.51 -43.71
C PRO A 11 -17.54 -43.16 -43.09
N PHE A 12 -17.76 -43.00 -41.78
CA PHE A 12 -17.18 -41.91 -40.99
C PHE A 12 -15.69 -42.19 -40.76
N LEU A 13 -14.82 -41.35 -41.34
CA LEU A 13 -13.45 -41.19 -40.88
C LEU A 13 -13.44 -40.45 -39.54
N LEU A 14 -12.84 -41.06 -38.51
CA LEU A 14 -12.40 -40.39 -37.30
C LEU A 14 -11.16 -39.54 -37.64
N GLN A 15 -11.32 -38.22 -37.63
CA GLN A 15 -10.19 -37.29 -37.51
C GLN A 15 -10.11 -36.81 -36.05
N PRO A 16 -8.90 -36.72 -35.43
CA PRO A 16 -8.75 -36.22 -34.07
C PRO A 16 -9.01 -34.71 -34.01
N LEU A 17 -9.74 -34.27 -32.98
CA LEU A 17 -10.05 -32.86 -32.73
C LEU A 17 -8.78 -32.06 -32.34
N PRO A 18 -8.69 -30.77 -32.72
CA PRO A 18 -7.53 -29.92 -32.43
C PRO A 18 -7.36 -29.63 -30.93
N PHE A 19 -6.10 -29.53 -30.49
CA PHE A 19 -5.60 -29.42 -29.10
C PHE A 19 -6.24 -28.30 -28.25
N TRP A 20 -6.87 -27.30 -28.88
CA TRP A 20 -7.54 -26.20 -28.18
C TRP A 20 -8.86 -26.61 -27.50
N LEU A 21 -9.47 -27.74 -27.86
CA LEU A 21 -10.68 -28.24 -27.20
C LEU A 21 -10.39 -28.91 -25.84
N TYR A 22 -9.14 -29.31 -25.58
CA TYR A 22 -8.73 -29.91 -24.29
C TYR A 22 -8.52 -28.87 -23.18
N ILE A 23 -8.25 -27.61 -23.52
CA ILE A 23 -7.99 -26.56 -22.52
C ILE A 23 -9.29 -26.00 -21.93
N THR A 24 -10.40 -26.06 -22.66
CA THR A 24 -11.69 -25.54 -22.18
C THR A 24 -12.43 -26.50 -21.23
N ILE A 25 -12.00 -27.76 -21.08
CA ILE A 25 -12.63 -28.73 -20.15
C ILE A 25 -11.91 -28.76 -18.78
N TYR A 26 -10.62 -28.41 -18.73
CA TYR A 26 -9.87 -28.40 -17.46
C TYR A 26 -10.00 -27.09 -16.67
N THR A 27 -10.35 -25.96 -17.30
CA THR A 27 -10.55 -24.69 -16.58
C THR A 27 -11.95 -24.51 -16.01
N THR A 28 -12.98 -25.14 -16.59
CA THR A 28 -14.34 -25.13 -16.03
C THR A 28 -14.48 -26.11 -14.87
N ASN A 29 -13.90 -27.31 -14.95
CA ASN A 29 -14.02 -28.28 -13.86
C ASN A 29 -13.18 -27.93 -12.61
N PHE A 30 -12.15 -27.08 -12.70
CA PHE A 30 -11.41 -26.64 -11.51
C PHE A 30 -12.09 -25.46 -10.78
N VAL A 31 -12.93 -24.69 -11.48
CA VAL A 31 -13.67 -23.55 -10.89
C VAL A 31 -15.01 -23.97 -10.30
N TYR A 32 -15.63 -25.04 -10.81
CA TYR A 32 -16.88 -25.56 -10.24
C TYR A 32 -16.70 -26.52 -9.05
N ASN A 33 -15.52 -27.12 -8.85
CA ASN A 33 -15.29 -28.09 -7.76
C ASN A 33 -14.70 -27.50 -6.45
N LEU A 34 -14.34 -26.21 -6.41
CA LEU A 34 -13.89 -25.57 -5.16
C LEU A 34 -15.03 -24.94 -4.36
N ASN A 35 -16.21 -24.71 -4.97
CA ASN A 35 -17.34 -24.11 -4.27
C ASN A 35 -18.24 -25.16 -3.58
N GLU A 36 -18.36 -26.39 -4.10
CA GLU A 36 -19.26 -27.40 -3.50
C GLU A 36 -18.68 -28.11 -2.27
N GLU A 37 -17.35 -28.24 -2.14
CA GLU A 37 -16.75 -28.83 -0.93
C GLU A 37 -16.67 -27.84 0.25
N GLU A 38 -16.56 -26.53 -0.01
CA GLU A 38 -16.61 -25.49 1.05
C GLU A 38 -18.02 -25.35 1.64
N ASP A 39 -19.07 -25.50 0.82
CA ASP A 39 -20.46 -25.39 1.26
C ASP A 39 -20.95 -26.59 2.09
N LEU A 40 -20.37 -27.79 1.88
CA LEU A 40 -20.78 -28.98 2.67
C LEU A 40 -20.13 -29.04 4.06
N TYR A 41 -18.95 -28.44 4.25
CA TYR A 41 -18.31 -28.36 5.57
C TYR A 41 -18.99 -27.35 6.50
N TYR A 42 -19.74 -26.39 5.93
CA TYR A 42 -20.45 -25.34 6.68
C TYR A 42 -21.80 -25.77 7.27
N SER A 43 -22.27 -27.00 7.03
CA SER A 43 -23.64 -27.43 7.40
C SER A 43 -23.75 -28.21 8.72
N MET A 44 -22.68 -28.39 9.49
CA MET A 44 -22.73 -29.15 10.77
C MET A 44 -22.01 -28.49 11.96
N SER A 45 -22.00 -27.16 12.06
CA SER A 45 -21.56 -26.46 13.27
C SER A 45 -22.72 -25.73 13.95
N ASP A 46 -22.90 -26.03 15.23
CA ASP A 46 -23.79 -25.40 16.21
C ASP A 46 -23.85 -23.85 16.06
N PRO A 47 -25.02 -23.18 16.08
CA PRO A 47 -25.14 -21.77 15.69
C PRO A 47 -24.53 -20.74 16.67
N THR A 48 -23.92 -21.20 17.77
CA THR A 48 -23.40 -20.34 18.84
C THR A 48 -21.89 -20.42 18.96
N THR A 49 -21.19 -19.87 17.96
CA THR A 49 -19.96 -19.03 18.06
C THR A 49 -19.31 -18.89 16.69
N MET A 50 -19.91 -18.13 15.78
CA MET A 50 -19.11 -17.55 14.69
C MET A 50 -18.24 -16.46 15.32
N SER A 51 -16.94 -16.73 15.49
CA SER A 51 -15.95 -15.72 15.90
C SER A 51 -16.01 -14.55 14.93
N ARG A 52 -16.66 -13.44 15.34
CA ARG A 52 -16.77 -12.23 14.52
C ARG A 52 -15.36 -11.68 14.28
N LYS A 53 -14.95 -11.51 13.02
CA LYS A 53 -13.65 -10.92 12.68
C LYS A 53 -13.52 -9.55 13.38
N PRO A 54 -12.39 -9.25 14.03
CA PRO A 54 -12.21 -7.99 14.76
C PRO A 54 -12.44 -6.78 13.85
N GLU A 55 -13.11 -5.76 14.38
CA GLU A 55 -13.36 -4.51 13.66
C GLU A 55 -12.05 -3.70 13.57
N THR A 56 -11.68 -3.21 12.38
CA THR A 56 -10.52 -2.31 12.24
C THR A 56 -10.96 -0.85 12.35
N LYS A 57 -10.28 -0.06 13.18
CA LYS A 57 -10.58 1.35 13.46
C LYS A 57 -9.38 2.23 13.17
N ILE A 58 -9.65 3.36 12.52
CA ILE A 58 -8.67 4.42 12.30
C ILE A 58 -8.65 5.32 13.53
N ARG A 59 -7.48 5.44 14.16
CA ARG A 59 -7.20 6.40 15.23
C ARG A 59 -6.75 7.70 14.57
N SER A 60 -7.67 8.65 14.49
CA SER A 60 -7.41 9.97 13.94
C SER A 60 -6.58 10.79 14.94
N VAL A 61 -5.36 11.15 14.54
CA VAL A 61 -4.38 11.85 15.37
C VAL A 61 -4.31 13.31 14.98
N TRP A 62 -4.44 14.17 15.98
CA TRP A 62 -4.45 15.63 15.96
C TRP A 62 -3.48 16.13 17.04
N SER A 63 -3.27 17.44 17.12
CA SER A 63 -2.37 18.05 18.13
C SER A 63 -2.68 17.59 19.55
N HIS A 64 -3.95 17.62 19.96
CA HIS A 64 -4.38 17.35 21.34
C HIS A 64 -4.19 15.89 21.82
N ASN A 65 -4.06 14.92 20.92
CA ASN A 65 -3.86 13.51 21.26
C ASN A 65 -2.54 12.92 20.73
N LEU A 66 -1.67 13.74 20.14
CA LEU A 66 -0.44 13.27 19.51
C LEU A 66 0.44 12.42 20.44
N GLU A 67 0.70 12.91 21.66
CA GLU A 67 1.55 12.21 22.63
C GLU A 67 0.96 10.86 23.06
N SER A 68 -0.34 10.83 23.38
CA SER A 68 -1.00 9.61 23.87
C SER A 68 -1.10 8.53 22.79
N GLU A 69 -1.23 8.92 21.53
CA GLU A 69 -1.18 8.00 20.39
C GLU A 69 0.24 7.46 20.16
N PHE A 70 1.27 8.28 20.32
CA PHE A 70 2.65 7.79 20.28
C PHE A 70 2.99 6.85 21.44
N ASP A 71 2.40 7.03 22.62
CA ASP A 71 2.55 6.07 23.74
C ASP A 71 1.90 4.72 23.45
N LEU A 72 0.85 4.68 22.64
CA LEU A 72 0.29 3.42 22.15
C LEU A 72 1.23 2.78 21.13
N ILE A 73 1.73 3.55 20.17
CA ILE A 73 2.69 3.09 19.15
C ILE A 73 3.94 2.48 19.79
N ARG A 74 4.54 3.16 20.77
CA ARG A 74 5.73 2.67 21.52
C ARG A 74 5.49 1.32 22.19
N ARG A 75 4.26 1.06 22.66
CA ARG A 75 3.91 -0.23 23.29
C ARG A 75 3.69 -1.35 22.27
N CYS A 76 3.44 -1.01 21.01
CA CYS A 76 3.11 -1.98 19.97
C CYS A 76 4.30 -2.32 19.06
N VAL A 77 5.25 -1.41 18.86
CA VAL A 77 6.30 -1.54 17.83
C VAL A 77 7.12 -2.83 17.95
N ASP A 78 7.44 -3.28 19.17
CA ASP A 78 8.22 -4.50 19.38
C ASP A 78 7.44 -5.78 19.03
N ALA A 79 6.13 -5.78 19.25
CA ALA A 79 5.24 -6.90 18.90
C ALA A 79 4.76 -6.83 17.44
N CYS A 80 4.81 -5.65 16.83
CA CYS A 80 4.35 -5.37 15.48
C CYS A 80 5.48 -4.71 14.66
N PRO A 81 6.52 -5.48 14.29
CA PRO A 81 7.72 -4.94 13.64
C PRO A 81 7.52 -4.56 12.18
N PHE A 82 6.33 -4.72 11.60
CA PHE A 82 6.04 -4.24 10.24
C PHE A 82 5.28 -2.93 10.30
N ALA A 83 5.80 -1.90 9.62
CA ALA A 83 5.19 -0.58 9.54
C ALA A 83 4.86 -0.26 8.08
N ALA A 84 3.57 -0.27 7.72
CA ALA A 84 3.14 0.23 6.43
C ALA A 84 2.74 1.70 6.51
N MET A 85 3.08 2.48 5.49
CA MET A 85 2.75 3.90 5.43
C MET A 85 2.27 4.32 4.05
N ASP A 86 1.52 5.42 4.05
CA ASP A 86 1.09 6.17 2.87
C ASP A 86 0.94 7.65 3.27
N THR A 87 1.07 8.58 2.32
CA THR A 87 0.98 10.01 2.61
C THR A 87 0.07 10.77 1.65
N GLU A 88 -0.61 11.78 2.19
CA GLU A 88 -1.37 12.74 1.39
C GLU A 88 -0.73 14.12 1.42
N PHE A 89 -0.56 14.72 0.24
CA PHE A 89 0.14 15.97 0.04
C PHE A 89 -0.47 16.76 -1.14
N PRO A 90 -0.20 18.06 -1.28
CA PRO A 90 -0.93 18.94 -2.21
C PRO A 90 -0.50 18.78 -3.68
N GLY A 91 -0.12 17.57 -4.09
CA GLY A 91 0.23 17.20 -5.45
C GLY A 91 1.62 17.66 -5.89
N VAL A 92 1.74 17.92 -7.20
CA VAL A 92 3.01 18.23 -7.87
C VAL A 92 2.86 19.53 -8.67
N VAL A 93 3.58 20.57 -8.24
CA VAL A 93 3.59 21.92 -8.85
C VAL A 93 4.79 22.13 -9.78
N HIS A 94 5.89 21.42 -9.56
CA HIS A 94 7.05 21.37 -10.45
C HIS A 94 7.01 20.06 -11.25
N ARG A 95 6.83 20.17 -12.58
CA ARG A 95 6.73 19.02 -13.48
C ARG A 95 7.88 19.01 -14.48
N PRO A 96 8.37 17.83 -14.89
CA PRO A 96 9.30 17.75 -16.00
C PRO A 96 8.62 18.21 -17.30
N ARG A 97 9.41 18.67 -18.27
CA ARG A 97 8.87 19.02 -19.60
C ARG A 97 8.25 17.77 -20.23
N LYS A 98 7.00 17.87 -20.70
CA LYS A 98 6.14 16.74 -21.12
C LYS A 98 6.80 15.74 -22.09
N GLN A 99 7.71 16.19 -22.93
CA GLN A 99 8.38 15.36 -23.94
C GLN A 99 9.48 14.43 -23.38
N GLN A 100 9.90 14.60 -22.12
CA GLN A 100 11.07 13.91 -21.55
C GLN A 100 10.76 13.03 -20.34
N ALA A 101 9.51 12.98 -19.87
CA ALA A 101 9.15 12.30 -18.61
C ALA A 101 9.54 10.80 -18.58
N HIS A 102 9.47 10.11 -19.73
CA HIS A 102 9.83 8.70 -19.86
C HIS A 102 11.35 8.46 -20.00
N LEU A 103 12.12 9.51 -20.27
CA LEU A 103 13.59 9.45 -20.45
C LEU A 103 14.36 9.90 -19.21
N LEU A 104 13.66 10.32 -18.16
CA LEU A 104 14.31 10.82 -16.94
C LEU A 104 15.12 9.73 -16.26
N LEU A 105 16.38 10.06 -15.96
CA LEU A 105 17.21 9.23 -15.09
C LEU A 105 16.69 9.32 -13.65
N PRO A 106 17.04 8.35 -12.77
CA PRO A 106 16.70 8.41 -11.35
C PRO A 106 17.08 9.75 -10.69
N SER A 107 18.23 10.33 -11.04
CA SER A 107 18.68 11.64 -10.55
C SER A 107 17.78 12.80 -10.98
N ASP A 108 17.23 12.74 -12.21
CA ASP A 108 16.33 13.78 -12.71
C ASP A 108 14.96 13.68 -12.02
N ARG A 109 14.47 12.46 -11.82
CA ARG A 109 13.23 12.21 -11.06
C ARG A 109 13.37 12.69 -9.62
N TYR A 110 14.51 12.41 -8.99
CA TYR A 110 14.82 12.94 -7.67
C TYR A 110 14.83 14.47 -7.64
N SER A 111 15.43 15.11 -8.64
CA SER A 111 15.47 16.59 -8.72
C SER A 111 14.08 17.21 -8.79
N VAL A 112 13.16 16.59 -9.52
CA VAL A 112 11.74 17.00 -9.56
C VAL A 112 11.07 16.77 -8.22
N LEU A 113 11.23 15.59 -7.62
CA LEU A 113 10.68 15.26 -6.31
C LEU A 113 11.14 16.26 -5.26
N LYS A 114 12.45 16.48 -5.17
CA LYS A 114 13.08 17.44 -4.26
C LYS A 114 12.47 18.83 -4.40
N SER A 115 12.32 19.32 -5.63
CA SER A 115 11.76 20.64 -5.89
C SER A 115 10.33 20.78 -5.37
N ASN A 116 9.53 19.72 -5.44
CA ASN A 116 8.17 19.72 -4.90
C ASN A 116 8.18 19.59 -3.37
N VAL A 117 8.83 18.57 -2.81
CA VAL A 117 8.86 18.32 -1.36
C VAL A 117 9.43 19.52 -0.58
N ASP A 118 10.47 20.19 -1.10
CA ASP A 118 11.05 21.36 -0.45
C ASP A 118 10.10 22.56 -0.36
N CYS A 119 9.12 22.69 -1.28
CA CYS A 119 8.22 23.83 -1.35
C CYS A 119 6.76 23.55 -0.99
N LEU A 120 6.41 22.28 -0.73
CA LEU A 120 5.07 21.83 -0.35
C LEU A 120 5.09 21.23 1.06
N ASN A 121 3.94 21.22 1.72
CA ASN A 121 3.79 20.71 3.08
C ASN A 121 2.93 19.44 3.06
N LEU A 122 3.27 18.50 3.95
CA LEU A 122 2.54 17.25 4.14
C LEU A 122 1.16 17.55 4.76
N ILE A 123 0.12 16.80 4.38
CA ILE A 123 -1.25 16.99 4.87
C ILE A 123 -1.64 15.84 5.80
N GLN A 124 -1.41 14.59 5.39
CA GLN A 124 -1.63 13.43 6.24
C GLN A 124 -0.54 12.36 6.10
N LEU A 125 -0.38 11.56 7.15
CA LEU A 125 0.39 10.31 7.15
C LEU A 125 -0.48 9.19 7.71
N GLY A 126 -0.55 8.08 6.99
CA GLY A 126 -1.11 6.83 7.48
C GLY A 126 -0.02 5.93 8.04
N LEU A 127 -0.31 5.27 9.15
CA LEU A 127 0.58 4.28 9.74
C LEU A 127 -0.22 3.04 10.16
N THR A 128 0.18 1.90 9.60
CA THR A 128 -0.34 0.59 9.96
C THR A 128 0.80 -0.23 10.54
N LEU A 129 0.67 -0.64 11.80
CA LEU A 129 1.58 -1.60 12.41
C LEU A 129 1.02 -3.01 12.29
N SER A 130 1.88 -4.00 12.09
CA SER A 130 1.47 -5.40 12.06
C SER A 130 2.56 -6.35 12.53
N ASP A 131 2.17 -7.51 13.04
CA ASP A 131 3.07 -8.64 13.26
C ASP A 131 3.38 -9.41 11.96
N ALA A 132 4.17 -10.48 12.08
CA ALA A 132 4.57 -11.30 10.95
C ALA A 132 3.42 -12.10 10.31
N ASP A 133 2.31 -12.29 11.03
CA ASP A 133 1.13 -13.04 10.59
C ASP A 133 0.04 -12.11 10.02
N GLY A 134 0.29 -10.81 9.98
CA GLY A 134 -0.67 -9.83 9.47
C GLY A 134 -1.68 -9.33 10.50
N ASN A 135 -1.51 -9.66 11.78
CA ASN A 135 -2.36 -9.13 12.83
C ASN A 135 -1.98 -7.68 13.15
N LEU A 136 -3.01 -6.85 13.38
CA LEU A 136 -2.85 -5.45 13.77
C LEU A 136 -2.90 -5.33 15.31
N PRO A 137 -2.41 -4.21 15.89
CA PRO A 137 -2.54 -3.95 17.31
C PRO A 137 -3.99 -3.95 17.79
N ASP A 138 -4.28 -4.64 18.89
CA ASP A 138 -5.61 -4.68 19.51
C ASP A 138 -5.77 -3.70 20.69
N LEU A 139 -4.67 -3.11 21.15
CA LEU A 139 -4.59 -2.18 22.29
C LEU A 139 -5.32 -2.68 23.55
N GLY A 140 -5.41 -4.00 23.75
CA GLY A 140 -6.12 -4.64 24.86
C GLY A 140 -7.65 -4.68 24.73
N SER A 141 -8.21 -4.30 23.57
CA SER A 141 -9.66 -4.29 23.33
C SER A 141 -10.23 -5.67 22.96
N GLY A 142 -9.41 -6.63 22.53
CA GLY A 142 -9.82 -7.96 22.05
C GLY A 142 -10.56 -7.96 20.70
N ASP A 143 -11.63 -7.16 20.61
CA ASP A 143 -12.57 -7.13 19.48
C ASP A 143 -12.26 -6.06 18.42
N CYS A 144 -11.30 -5.18 18.69
CA CYS A 144 -10.90 -4.10 17.79
C CYS A 144 -9.44 -4.23 17.37
N ARG A 145 -9.13 -3.65 16.22
CA ARG A 145 -7.79 -3.54 15.64
C ARG A 145 -7.56 -2.11 15.21
N TYR A 146 -6.35 -1.59 15.39
CA TYR A 146 -6.09 -0.16 15.27
C TYR A 146 -4.99 0.17 14.27
N ILE A 147 -5.23 1.22 13.50
CA ILE A 147 -4.26 1.88 12.63
C ILE A 147 -4.33 3.39 12.90
N TRP A 148 -3.31 4.14 12.50
CA TRP A 148 -3.20 5.58 12.80
C TRP A 148 -3.27 6.42 11.54
N GLU A 149 -3.88 7.59 11.67
CA GLU A 149 -3.89 8.62 10.63
C GLU A 149 -3.56 9.97 11.27
N PHE A 150 -2.38 10.49 10.97
CA PHE A 150 -1.89 11.77 11.46
C PHE A 150 -2.34 12.89 10.51
N ASN A 151 -2.91 13.95 11.08
CA ASN A 151 -3.41 15.11 10.35
C ASN A 151 -2.53 16.32 10.68
N PHE A 152 -1.80 16.86 9.69
CA PHE A 152 -0.82 17.93 9.92
C PHE A 152 -1.42 19.32 9.73
N SER A 153 -0.88 20.30 10.45
CA SER A 153 -1.26 21.72 10.37
C SER A 153 -0.31 22.56 9.51
N ASP A 154 0.79 21.99 9.03
CA ASP A 154 1.82 22.68 8.24
C ASP A 154 1.28 23.28 6.92
N PHE A 155 0.24 22.68 6.33
CA PHE A 155 -0.37 23.12 5.08
C PHE A 155 -1.55 24.08 5.30
N ASP A 156 -1.47 25.28 4.72
CA ASP A 156 -2.56 26.27 4.70
C ASP A 156 -2.91 26.65 3.24
N LEU A 157 -4.15 26.40 2.83
CA LEU A 157 -4.68 26.71 1.48
C LEU A 157 -4.53 28.18 1.08
N ARG A 158 -4.49 29.11 2.04
CA ARG A 158 -4.41 30.55 1.77
C ARG A 158 -2.98 31.02 1.52
N ARG A 159 -1.99 30.26 1.99
CA ARG A 159 -0.58 30.64 2.00
C ARG A 159 0.26 29.77 1.06
N ASP A 160 0.00 28.48 1.03
CA ASP A 160 0.90 27.49 0.46
C ASP A 160 0.55 27.19 -1.00
N ARG A 161 1.55 26.73 -1.76
CA ARG A 161 1.37 26.32 -3.15
C ARG A 161 0.73 24.93 -3.18
N TYR A 162 -0.06 24.65 -4.20
CA TYR A 162 -0.69 23.34 -4.38
C TYR A 162 -1.09 23.11 -5.84
N ALA A 163 -1.33 21.85 -6.20
CA ALA A 163 -2.00 21.47 -7.43
C ALA A 163 -3.52 21.48 -7.20
N PRO A 164 -4.31 22.28 -7.96
CA PRO A 164 -5.77 22.38 -7.75
C PRO A 164 -6.49 21.03 -7.80
N ASP A 165 -6.16 20.18 -8.79
CA ASP A 165 -6.77 18.86 -8.93
C ASP A 165 -6.52 17.96 -7.72
N SER A 166 -5.35 18.07 -7.10
CA SER A 166 -5.01 17.30 -5.89
C SER A 166 -5.80 17.78 -4.68
N ILE A 167 -5.94 19.10 -4.50
CA ILE A 167 -6.75 19.64 -3.39
C ILE A 167 -8.22 19.26 -3.55
N GLU A 168 -8.76 19.31 -4.76
CA GLU A 168 -10.15 18.95 -4.99
C GLU A 168 -10.40 17.45 -4.77
N LEU A 169 -9.46 16.61 -5.19
CA LEU A 169 -9.49 15.17 -4.91
C LEU A 169 -9.48 14.90 -3.40
N LEU A 170 -8.57 15.52 -2.66
CA LEU A 170 -8.46 15.34 -1.21
C LEU A 170 -9.70 15.85 -0.47
N ARG A 171 -10.22 17.02 -0.86
CA ARG A 171 -11.48 17.56 -0.30
C ARG A 171 -12.64 16.60 -0.53
N THR A 172 -12.77 16.07 -1.74
CA THR A 172 -13.83 15.12 -2.10
C THR A 172 -13.73 13.81 -1.29
N ASN A 173 -12.51 13.40 -0.91
CA ASN A 173 -12.27 12.22 -0.07
C ASN A 173 -12.31 12.50 1.44
N GLY A 174 -12.69 13.72 1.84
CA GLY A 174 -13.05 14.06 3.21
C GLY A 174 -11.96 14.75 4.01
N ILE A 175 -10.92 15.28 3.37
CA ILE A 175 -9.93 16.14 4.04
C ILE A 175 -10.55 17.49 4.36
N ASP A 176 -10.56 17.83 5.65
CA ASP A 176 -10.98 19.12 6.17
C ASP A 176 -9.75 20.00 6.40
N PHE A 177 -9.40 20.78 5.39
CA PHE A 177 -8.24 21.67 5.41
C PHE A 177 -8.31 22.77 6.47
N GLU A 178 -9.51 23.22 6.84
CA GLU A 178 -9.65 24.22 7.91
C GLU A 178 -9.32 23.57 9.25
N LYS A 179 -9.86 22.38 9.51
CA LYS A 179 -9.54 21.61 10.71
C LYS A 179 -8.07 21.21 10.77
N ASN A 180 -7.46 20.81 9.65
CA ASN A 180 -6.01 20.58 9.57
C ASN A 180 -5.25 21.81 10.07
N SER A 181 -5.60 23.01 9.59
CA SER A 181 -4.91 24.24 9.98
C SER A 181 -5.10 24.62 11.45
N THR A 182 -6.23 24.29 12.08
CA THR A 182 -6.53 24.69 13.47
C THR A 182 -6.11 23.65 14.50
N ASP A 183 -6.35 22.38 14.20
CA ASP A 183 -6.26 21.27 15.16
C ASP A 183 -5.12 20.31 14.81
N GLY A 184 -4.53 20.43 13.62
CA GLY A 184 -3.53 19.53 13.10
C GLY A 184 -2.22 19.53 13.89
N VAL A 185 -1.51 18.42 13.76
CA VAL A 185 -0.20 18.16 14.34
C VAL A 185 0.86 19.07 13.70
N ASP A 186 1.69 19.72 14.51
CA ASP A 186 2.93 20.35 14.03
C ASP A 186 3.93 19.25 13.64
N SER A 187 4.40 19.25 12.38
CA SER A 187 5.33 18.23 11.90
C SER A 187 6.62 18.12 12.71
N ARG A 188 7.06 19.19 13.38
CA ARG A 188 8.26 19.19 14.24
C ARG A 188 8.02 18.43 15.54
N GLU A 189 6.86 18.59 16.16
CA GLU A 189 6.48 17.82 17.35
C GLU A 189 6.33 16.34 17.00
N PHE A 190 5.69 16.05 15.86
CA PHE A 190 5.65 14.70 15.31
C PHE A 190 7.05 14.11 15.10
N ALA A 191 7.99 14.87 14.53
CA ALA A 191 9.36 14.40 14.27
C ALA A 191 10.08 13.98 15.56
N VAL A 192 9.93 14.75 16.63
CA VAL A 192 10.52 14.45 17.95
C VAL A 192 9.95 13.14 18.52
N LEU A 193 8.64 12.95 18.42
CA LEU A 193 7.98 11.75 18.92
C LEU A 193 8.30 10.52 18.06
N LEU A 194 8.33 10.68 16.73
CA LEU A 194 8.74 9.61 15.80
C LEU A 194 10.17 9.16 16.08
N MET A 195 11.10 10.09 16.29
CA MET A 195 12.50 9.78 16.64
C MET A 195 12.64 8.95 17.92
N SER A 196 11.72 9.12 18.88
CA SER A 196 11.70 8.43 20.18
C SER A 196 10.67 7.29 20.25
N SER A 197 10.10 6.90 19.11
CA SER A 197 9.02 5.90 19.04
C SER A 197 9.52 4.46 18.93
N GLY A 198 10.76 4.26 18.48
CA GLY A 198 11.29 2.96 18.05
C GLY A 198 10.96 2.57 16.61
N LEU A 199 10.22 3.39 15.84
CA LEU A 199 9.89 3.11 14.42
C LEU A 199 11.02 3.41 13.43
N VAL A 200 11.79 4.48 13.71
CA VAL A 200 12.91 4.93 12.88
C VAL A 200 14.22 4.71 13.64
N LEU A 201 15.33 4.64 12.91
CA LEU A 201 16.64 4.27 13.46
C LEU A 201 16.61 2.92 14.19
N ASN A 202 15.74 2.02 13.76
CA ASN A 202 15.55 0.68 14.33
C ASN A 202 15.54 -0.36 13.21
N GLU A 203 16.61 -1.15 13.11
CA GLU A 203 16.76 -2.20 12.10
C GLU A 203 15.79 -3.37 12.30
N SER A 204 15.13 -3.46 13.45
CA SER A 204 14.10 -4.49 13.71
C SER A 204 12.76 -4.17 13.05
N VAL A 205 12.56 -2.92 12.61
CA VAL A 205 11.32 -2.50 11.95
C VAL A 205 11.45 -2.60 10.44
N THR A 206 10.50 -3.28 9.81
CA THR A 206 10.41 -3.39 8.35
C THR A 206 9.32 -2.47 7.79
N TRP A 207 9.71 -1.50 6.97
CA TRP A 207 8.79 -0.54 6.36
C TRP A 207 8.21 -1.05 5.03
N ILE A 208 6.90 -0.95 4.87
CA ILE A 208 6.17 -1.39 3.68
C ILE A 208 5.46 -0.21 3.04
N THR A 209 5.69 0.00 1.75
CA THR A 209 5.20 1.21 1.08
C THR A 209 4.73 0.91 -0.34
N PHE A 210 4.08 1.88 -0.99
CA PHE A 210 3.67 1.76 -2.39
C PHE A 210 4.00 3.04 -3.16
N HIS A 211 4.94 2.96 -4.12
CA HIS A 211 5.31 4.09 -4.98
C HIS A 211 5.82 5.31 -4.18
N SER A 212 6.74 5.03 -3.27
CA SER A 212 6.87 5.78 -2.02
C SER A 212 7.95 6.85 -1.98
N ALA A 213 8.48 7.22 -3.14
CA ALA A 213 9.54 8.20 -3.23
C ALA A 213 9.16 9.52 -2.53
N TYR A 214 7.94 10.02 -2.77
CA TYR A 214 7.44 11.24 -2.14
C TYR A 214 7.19 11.05 -0.63
N ASP A 215 6.65 9.90 -0.21
CA ASP A 215 6.39 9.59 1.20
C ASP A 215 7.67 9.68 2.03
N PHE A 216 8.73 8.98 1.59
CA PHE A 216 10.05 9.07 2.19
C PHE A 216 10.63 10.48 2.08
N GLY A 217 10.40 11.17 0.97
CA GLY A 217 10.78 12.58 0.80
C GLY A 217 10.21 13.46 1.92
N TYR A 218 8.91 13.38 2.18
CA TYR A 218 8.27 14.16 3.24
C TYR A 218 8.77 13.76 4.62
N LEU A 219 8.87 12.46 4.93
CA LEU A 219 9.37 12.04 6.24
C LEU A 219 10.82 12.45 6.47
N ILE A 220 11.71 12.35 5.48
CA ILE A 220 13.10 12.83 5.62
C ILE A 220 13.13 14.35 5.82
N LYS A 221 12.32 15.12 5.08
CA LYS A 221 12.19 16.57 5.29
C LYS A 221 11.77 16.89 6.74
N ILE A 222 10.77 16.17 7.25
CA ILE A 222 10.23 16.35 8.61
C ILE A 222 11.26 15.95 9.67
N LEU A 223 11.82 14.75 9.59
CA LEU A 223 12.80 14.21 10.55
C LEU A 223 14.09 15.03 10.62
N THR A 224 14.54 15.59 9.49
CA THR A 224 15.76 16.41 9.46
C THR A 224 15.50 17.88 9.75
N GLY A 225 14.24 18.33 9.67
CA GLY A 225 13.86 19.75 9.74
C GLY A 225 14.54 20.62 8.66
N ARG A 226 14.99 20.02 7.55
CA ARG A 226 15.78 20.66 6.51
C ARG A 226 15.19 20.36 5.13
N ARG A 227 15.59 21.17 4.14
CA ARG A 227 15.41 20.82 2.73
C ARG A 227 16.12 19.51 2.42
N LEU A 228 15.59 18.75 1.48
CA LEU A 228 16.18 17.47 1.09
C LEU A 228 17.63 17.63 0.60
N PRO A 229 18.46 16.57 0.61
CA PRO A 229 19.83 16.62 0.11
C PRO A 229 19.96 17.08 -1.34
N LYS A 230 21.17 17.41 -1.80
CA LYS A 230 21.34 17.90 -3.18
C LYS A 230 21.34 16.76 -4.18
N SER A 231 21.94 15.63 -3.81
CA SER A 231 22.07 14.46 -4.67
C SER A 231 21.11 13.34 -4.25
N LEU A 232 20.76 12.48 -5.21
CA LEU A 232 19.97 11.27 -4.94
C LEU A 232 20.72 10.32 -3.98
N GLY A 233 22.04 10.21 -4.09
CA GLY A 233 22.85 9.37 -3.21
C GLY A 233 22.71 9.78 -1.74
N GLU A 234 22.98 11.05 -1.43
CA GLU A 234 22.83 11.59 -0.06
C GLU A 234 21.39 11.44 0.49
N PHE A 235 20.38 11.54 -0.38
CA PHE A 235 19.00 11.28 0.01
C PHE A 235 18.76 9.82 0.37
N MET A 236 19.23 8.89 -0.47
CA MET A 236 19.10 7.46 -0.20
C MET A 236 19.89 7.04 1.05
N ASP A 237 21.04 7.67 1.32
CA ASP A 237 21.80 7.45 2.55
C ASP A 237 20.96 7.81 3.78
N LEU A 238 20.27 8.96 3.75
CA LEU A 238 19.35 9.34 4.84
C LEU A 238 18.18 8.37 4.97
N VAL A 239 17.57 7.93 3.85
CA VAL A 239 16.50 6.94 3.88
C VAL A 239 16.98 5.64 4.55
N ARG A 240 18.17 5.14 4.19
CA ARG A 240 18.75 3.93 4.80
C ARG A 240 19.05 4.11 6.28
N VAL A 241 19.57 5.26 6.69
CA VAL A 241 19.83 5.55 8.10
C VAL A 241 18.54 5.54 8.90
N TYR A 242 17.52 6.30 8.47
CA TYR A 242 16.28 6.44 9.24
C TYR A 242 15.38 5.20 9.19
N PHE A 243 15.34 4.46 8.08
CA PHE A 243 14.38 3.39 7.85
C PHE A 243 15.02 1.99 7.72
N GLY A 244 16.31 1.90 8.03
CA GLY A 244 17.10 0.66 8.02
C GLY A 244 17.68 0.31 6.65
N GLU A 245 18.94 -0.15 6.65
CA GLU A 245 19.60 -0.61 5.42
C GLU A 245 19.03 -1.96 4.98
N GLY A 246 18.12 -1.93 4.00
CA GLY A 246 17.42 -3.13 3.55
C GLY A 246 16.23 -3.54 4.41
N CYS A 247 15.73 -2.65 5.28
CA CYS A 247 14.54 -2.89 6.10
C CYS A 247 13.30 -2.17 5.53
N PHE A 248 13.24 -1.93 4.22
CA PHE A 248 12.04 -1.40 3.59
C PHE A 248 11.76 -2.00 2.22
N PHE A 249 10.48 -2.08 1.85
CA PHE A 249 10.00 -2.64 0.59
C PHE A 249 9.00 -1.70 -0.08
N ASP A 250 9.31 -1.28 -1.31
CA ASP A 250 8.36 -0.57 -2.17
C ASP A 250 7.60 -1.59 -3.04
N MET A 251 6.32 -1.79 -2.74
CA MET A 251 5.45 -2.72 -3.45
C MET A 251 5.34 -2.38 -4.95
N LYS A 252 5.45 -1.09 -5.32
CA LYS A 252 5.42 -0.67 -6.74
C LYS A 252 6.66 -1.15 -7.50
N HIS A 253 7.81 -1.20 -6.83
CA HIS A 253 9.02 -1.79 -7.39
C HIS A 253 8.85 -3.31 -7.56
N MET A 254 8.39 -3.98 -6.51
CA MET A 254 8.28 -5.44 -6.46
C MET A 254 7.27 -5.98 -7.48
N MET A 255 6.12 -5.33 -7.66
CA MET A 255 5.10 -5.81 -8.58
C MET A 255 5.55 -5.87 -10.05
N ARG A 256 6.65 -5.21 -10.43
CA ARG A 256 7.26 -5.37 -11.77
C ARG A 256 7.74 -6.79 -12.06
N TYR A 257 7.91 -7.59 -11.02
CA TYR A 257 8.34 -8.99 -11.08
C TYR A 257 7.17 -9.96 -10.82
N CYS A 258 5.93 -9.46 -10.83
CA CYS A 258 4.72 -10.23 -10.63
C CYS A 258 3.84 -10.15 -11.88
N ASP A 259 3.61 -11.29 -12.53
CA ASP A 259 2.76 -11.32 -13.71
C ASP A 259 1.32 -10.88 -13.37
N GLY A 260 0.80 -9.94 -14.16
CA GLY A 260 -0.58 -9.45 -14.03
C GLY A 260 -0.79 -8.29 -13.04
N LEU A 261 0.23 -7.87 -12.28
CA LEU A 261 0.09 -6.73 -11.36
C LEU A 261 0.57 -5.42 -11.99
N PHE A 262 -0.34 -4.45 -12.13
CA PHE A 262 -0.03 -3.12 -12.66
C PHE A 262 -1.08 -2.07 -12.26
N GLY A 263 -0.71 -0.79 -12.37
CA GLY A 263 -1.57 0.35 -12.01
C GLY A 263 -1.37 0.86 -10.59
N GLY A 264 -2.32 1.67 -10.09
CA GLY A 264 -2.31 2.23 -8.73
C GLY A 264 -2.72 1.21 -7.66
N LEU A 265 -2.65 1.62 -6.38
CA LEU A 265 -2.84 0.76 -5.22
C LEU A 265 -4.18 0.01 -5.26
N ASP A 266 -5.32 0.71 -5.44
CA ASP A 266 -6.64 0.08 -5.49
C ASP A 266 -6.78 -0.96 -6.60
N ARG A 267 -6.17 -0.71 -7.77
CA ARG A 267 -6.20 -1.68 -8.89
C ARG A 267 -5.41 -2.94 -8.55
N VAL A 268 -4.24 -2.76 -7.95
CA VAL A 268 -3.39 -3.88 -7.52
C VAL A 268 -4.10 -4.67 -6.43
N ALA A 269 -4.66 -4.00 -5.42
CA ALA A 269 -5.44 -4.62 -4.36
C ALA A 269 -6.63 -5.43 -4.92
N GLY A 270 -7.40 -4.85 -5.86
CA GLY A 270 -8.51 -5.55 -6.52
C GLY A 270 -8.06 -6.80 -7.28
N THR A 271 -6.90 -6.74 -7.96
CA THR A 271 -6.32 -7.90 -8.66
C THR A 271 -5.89 -9.00 -7.67
N LEU A 272 -5.37 -8.61 -6.51
CA LEU A 272 -4.99 -9.51 -5.41
C LEU A 272 -6.19 -9.98 -4.58
N ARG A 273 -7.41 -9.54 -4.90
CA ARG A 273 -8.66 -9.78 -4.15
C ARG A 273 -8.58 -9.30 -2.70
N VAL A 274 -7.87 -8.21 -2.46
CA VAL A 274 -7.79 -7.51 -1.17
C VAL A 274 -8.76 -6.34 -1.18
N GLY A 275 -9.73 -6.37 -0.27
CA GLY A 275 -10.72 -5.30 -0.10
C GLY A 275 -10.26 -4.28 0.94
N ARG A 276 -10.67 -3.01 0.75
CA ARG A 276 -10.46 -1.95 1.74
C ARG A 276 -11.31 -2.22 2.99
N ALA A 277 -10.66 -2.49 4.11
CA ALA A 277 -11.33 -2.90 5.34
C ALA A 277 -11.97 -1.75 6.13
N VAL A 278 -11.39 -0.55 6.06
CA VAL A 278 -11.83 0.65 6.80
C VAL A 278 -11.44 1.91 6.03
N GLY A 279 -12.17 3.01 6.20
CA GLY A 279 -11.86 4.30 5.57
C GLY A 279 -12.18 4.36 4.09
N ARG A 280 -11.70 5.42 3.42
CA ARG A 280 -11.92 5.68 1.99
C ARG A 280 -10.60 5.67 1.22
N CYS A 281 -10.69 5.58 -0.10
CA CYS A 281 -9.55 5.85 -0.98
C CYS A 281 -9.10 7.31 -0.79
N HIS A 282 -7.80 7.56 -0.88
CA HIS A 282 -7.19 8.87 -0.64
C HIS A 282 -7.39 9.38 0.80
N GLN A 283 -7.28 8.45 1.76
CA GLN A 283 -7.15 8.73 3.18
C GLN A 283 -5.96 7.92 3.67
N ALA A 284 -4.93 8.62 4.16
CA ALA A 284 -3.62 8.04 4.34
C ALA A 284 -3.66 6.79 5.25
N GLY A 285 -4.45 6.80 6.33
CA GLY A 285 -4.58 5.64 7.23
C GLY A 285 -5.24 4.43 6.56
N SER A 286 -6.23 4.66 5.71
CA SER A 286 -6.88 3.60 4.93
C SER A 286 -5.93 3.01 3.88
N ASP A 287 -5.18 3.86 3.20
CA ASP A 287 -4.24 3.48 2.15
C ASP A 287 -2.98 2.80 2.71
N SER A 288 -2.52 3.15 3.92
CA SER A 288 -1.43 2.43 4.60
C SER A 288 -1.84 0.99 4.95
N LEU A 289 -3.09 0.77 5.37
CA LEU A 289 -3.60 -0.59 5.60
C LEU A 289 -3.77 -1.37 4.30
N LEU A 290 -4.31 -0.75 3.26
CA LEU A 290 -4.47 -1.41 1.97
C LEU A 290 -3.09 -1.79 1.37
N THR A 291 -2.09 -0.94 1.57
CA THR A 291 -0.69 -1.21 1.23
C THR A 291 -0.16 -2.44 1.96
N TRP A 292 -0.31 -2.52 3.29
CA TRP A 292 0.09 -3.70 4.06
C TRP A 292 -0.58 -4.98 3.58
N GLN A 293 -1.91 -4.99 3.50
CA GLN A 293 -2.68 -6.20 3.17
C GLN A 293 -2.38 -6.67 1.74
N SER A 294 -2.24 -5.74 0.80
CA SER A 294 -1.85 -6.06 -0.58
C SER A 294 -0.43 -6.58 -0.66
N PHE A 295 0.51 -5.98 0.08
CA PHE A 295 1.89 -6.47 0.14
C PHE A 295 1.96 -7.89 0.72
N PHE A 296 1.27 -8.13 1.83
CA PHE A 296 1.21 -9.44 2.48
C PHE A 296 0.71 -10.50 1.48
N ARG A 297 -0.42 -10.22 0.82
CA ARG A 297 -0.99 -11.13 -0.19
C ARG A 297 -0.09 -11.32 -1.41
N MET A 298 0.53 -10.25 -1.90
CA MET A 298 1.47 -10.32 -3.02
C MET A 298 2.69 -11.17 -2.67
N LYS A 299 3.23 -11.02 -1.47
CA LYS A 299 4.38 -11.77 -0.99
C LYS A 299 4.10 -13.27 -0.95
N GLU A 300 2.95 -13.68 -0.43
CA GLU A 300 2.51 -15.09 -0.41
C GLU A 300 2.45 -15.71 -1.82
N LEU A 301 1.91 -14.96 -2.78
CA LEU A 301 1.65 -15.46 -4.12
C LEU A 301 2.91 -15.51 -5.00
N PHE A 302 3.77 -14.49 -4.92
CA PHE A 302 4.85 -14.29 -5.89
C PHE A 302 6.26 -14.43 -5.30
N PHE A 303 6.44 -14.30 -3.98
CA PHE A 303 7.76 -14.20 -3.35
C PHE A 303 7.95 -15.22 -2.21
N LYS A 304 8.10 -16.50 -2.58
CA LYS A 304 8.36 -17.59 -1.61
C LYS A 304 9.68 -17.44 -0.84
N ASP A 305 10.65 -16.70 -1.39
CA ASP A 305 11.91 -16.35 -0.74
C ASP A 305 11.80 -15.10 0.17
N GLY A 306 10.59 -14.55 0.29
CA GLY A 306 10.29 -13.34 1.04
C GLY A 306 10.67 -12.04 0.32
N GLY A 307 11.17 -12.09 -0.92
CA GLY A 307 11.42 -10.91 -1.75
C GLY A 307 12.64 -10.09 -1.34
N LYS A 308 13.56 -10.62 -0.51
CA LYS A 308 14.69 -9.88 0.09
C LYS A 308 15.57 -9.13 -0.91
N LYS A 309 15.72 -9.63 -2.14
CA LYS A 309 16.48 -8.97 -3.22
C LYS A 309 15.92 -7.60 -3.64
N HIS A 310 14.68 -7.29 -3.26
CA HIS A 310 14.01 -6.03 -3.56
C HIS A 310 14.01 -5.06 -2.37
N ALA A 311 14.56 -5.48 -1.24
CA ALA A 311 14.65 -4.63 -0.07
C ALA A 311 15.57 -3.44 -0.35
N GLY A 312 15.21 -2.27 0.20
CA GLY A 312 16.03 -1.06 0.07
C GLY A 312 15.88 -0.33 -1.27
N VAL A 313 14.97 -0.75 -2.16
CA VAL A 313 14.83 -0.16 -3.50
C VAL A 313 13.53 0.64 -3.62
N LEU A 314 13.64 1.93 -3.94
CA LEU A 314 12.50 2.81 -4.21
C LEU A 314 12.16 2.83 -5.70
N PHE A 315 10.87 2.70 -6.03
CA PHE A 315 10.44 2.72 -7.42
C PHE A 315 10.77 4.07 -8.08
N GLY A 316 11.44 4.02 -9.23
CA GLY A 316 11.81 5.20 -10.02
C GLY A 316 13.07 5.93 -9.55
N LEU A 317 13.58 5.62 -8.35
CA LEU A 317 14.81 6.18 -7.78
C LEU A 317 15.89 5.11 -7.58
N GLU A 318 15.91 4.08 -8.44
CA GLU A 318 16.83 2.96 -8.29
C GLU A 318 18.30 3.42 -8.38
N VAL A 319 19.05 3.15 -7.31
CA VAL A 319 20.51 3.32 -7.23
C VAL A 319 21.08 1.91 -7.04
N TYR A 320 21.76 1.41 -8.08
CA TYR A 320 22.43 0.11 -8.09
C TYR A 320 23.92 0.27 -7.84
#